data_AF-A0A542YMZ3-F1
#
_entry.id   AF-A0A542YMZ3-F1
#
_cell.length_a   1.000
_cell.length_b   1.000
_cell.length_c   1.000
_cell.angle_alpha   90.00
_cell.angle_beta   90.00
_cell.angle_gamma   90.00
#
_symmetry.space_group_name_H-M   'P 1'
#
loop_
_entity.id
_entity.type
_entity.pdbx_description
1 polymer ?
#
loop_
_entity_poly.entity_id
_entity_poly.type
_entity_poly.pdbx_seq_one_letter_code
_entity_poly.pdbx_strand_id
1 'polypeptide(L)'
;MKAHRTSSTVVGLTALAVILGGCGSTSEDPEVIPAGDTTDEAGTTQGSGGDSTVTEGEAAGATDTQDDGQDGDDGQAGDDGQAGDEGSDEGSGEGSGDGAPADIPTVPVDYAAALVVAWGAGDHATMEQLGTAEVVHILGDGGGPNWEQVGSDGAAGSTSVTYRNTESGDTLALRVDNAAASEGAEQAVVQAKYTVAGDEEDLPTEPAAYADALVVAWGASEQGLVSRMATPEVVHILGDGGGPNWEQTGAEGAAGSTYVTYENSESGDVLTLRVDNATASEGADQAVVEATYEMP
;
A
#
# COMPACT_ATOMS: atom_id res chain seq x y z
N MET A 1 6.69 -38.74 15.54
CA MET A 1 5.34 -38.73 14.94
C MET A 1 5.39 -37.74 13.79
N LYS A 2 5.31 -38.21 12.54
CA LYS A 2 5.39 -37.39 11.33
C LYS A 2 4.00 -36.82 11.04
N ALA A 3 3.83 -35.51 11.16
CA ALA A 3 2.62 -34.82 10.74
C ALA A 3 2.74 -34.49 9.25
N HIS A 4 1.86 -35.09 8.44
CA HIS A 4 1.66 -34.71 7.05
C HIS A 4 0.97 -33.36 7.01
N ARG A 5 1.61 -32.33 6.42
CA ARG A 5 0.91 -31.12 5.97
C ARG A 5 0.30 -31.42 4.61
N THR A 6 -1.03 -31.36 4.54
CA THR A 6 -1.81 -31.52 3.32
C THR A 6 -1.84 -30.16 2.62
N SER A 7 -1.21 -30.06 1.45
CA SER A 7 -1.35 -28.89 0.57
C SER A 7 -2.73 -28.89 -0.06
N SER A 8 -3.56 -27.90 0.26
CA SER A 8 -4.80 -27.63 -0.45
C SER A 8 -4.50 -26.78 -1.67
N THR A 9 -4.62 -27.37 -2.86
CA THR A 9 -4.66 -26.65 -4.13
C THR A 9 -6.05 -26.02 -4.27
N VAL A 10 -6.13 -24.68 -4.23
CA VAL A 10 -7.35 -23.97 -4.62
C VAL A 10 -7.33 -23.76 -6.13
N VAL A 11 -8.29 -24.40 -6.79
CA VAL A 11 -8.57 -24.30 -8.22
C VAL A 11 -9.39 -23.03 -8.46
N GLY A 12 -8.95 -22.19 -9.39
CA GLY A 12 -9.64 -20.96 -9.78
C GLY A 12 -11.04 -21.24 -10.36
N LEU A 13 -12.02 -20.47 -9.89
CA LEU A 13 -13.40 -20.39 -10.40
C LEU A 13 -13.53 -19.10 -11.21
N THR A 14 -13.63 -19.19 -12.54
CA THR A 14 -14.86 -19.07 -13.35
C THR A 14 -15.34 -17.63 -13.56
N ALA A 15 -15.18 -17.18 -14.80
CA ALA A 15 -15.71 -15.93 -15.33
C ALA A 15 -17.24 -15.87 -15.23
N LEU A 16 -17.77 -14.81 -14.62
CA LEU A 16 -19.19 -14.49 -14.63
C LEU A 16 -19.51 -13.59 -15.83
N ALA A 17 -20.43 -14.06 -16.67
CA ALA A 17 -20.97 -13.34 -17.82
C ALA A 17 -22.01 -12.31 -17.37
N VAL A 18 -21.86 -11.06 -17.81
CA VAL A 18 -22.85 -9.99 -17.66
C VAL A 18 -24.00 -10.22 -18.65
N ILE A 19 -25.21 -10.48 -18.15
CA ILE A 19 -26.45 -10.47 -18.94
C ILE A 19 -27.07 -9.08 -18.84
N LEU A 20 -27.06 -8.36 -19.97
CA LEU A 20 -27.83 -7.14 -20.21
C LEU A 20 -29.32 -7.48 -20.35
N GLY A 21 -30.13 -7.15 -19.33
CA GLY A 21 -31.55 -6.82 -19.49
C GLY A 21 -31.69 -5.33 -19.17
N GLY A 22 -32.40 -4.47 -19.90
CA GLY A 22 -33.59 -4.65 -20.73
C GLY A 22 -34.50 -3.49 -20.37
N CYS A 23 -34.32 -2.33 -21.01
CA CYS A 23 -35.16 -1.14 -20.80
C CYS A 23 -36.61 -1.43 -21.19
N GLY A 24 -37.51 -1.40 -20.20
CA GLY A 24 -38.95 -1.29 -20.41
C GLY A 24 -39.38 0.16 -20.18
N SER A 25 -39.59 0.91 -21.27
CA SER A 25 -40.17 2.26 -21.22
C SER A 25 -41.69 2.15 -21.07
N THR A 26 -42.22 2.58 -19.92
CA THR A 26 -43.63 2.96 -19.78
C THR A 26 -43.70 4.47 -19.67
N SER A 27 -44.23 5.10 -20.72
CA SER A 27 -44.62 6.51 -20.72
C SER A 27 -46.05 6.62 -20.23
N GLU A 28 -46.25 7.26 -19.09
CA GLU A 28 -47.57 7.68 -18.61
C GLU A 28 -47.64 9.22 -18.61
N ASP A 29 -48.43 9.71 -19.57
CA ASP A 29 -49.33 10.87 -19.59
C ASP A 29 -49.13 12.01 -18.55
N PRO A 30 -48.79 13.25 -18.98
CA PRO A 30 -48.89 14.42 -18.11
C PRO A 30 -50.30 15.05 -18.18
N GLU A 31 -51.01 14.97 -17.05
CA GLU A 31 -52.24 15.72 -16.81
C GLU A 31 -51.98 17.23 -16.77
N VAL A 32 -52.80 17.96 -17.53
CA VAL A 32 -52.82 19.42 -17.66
C VAL A 32 -53.47 20.05 -16.43
N ILE A 33 -52.76 20.94 -15.73
CA ILE A 33 -53.35 21.80 -14.68
C ILE A 33 -53.17 23.29 -15.06
N PRO A 34 -54.23 24.12 -14.94
CA PRO A 34 -54.27 25.45 -15.55
C PRO A 34 -53.55 26.54 -14.75
N ALA A 35 -53.22 27.60 -15.49
CA ALA A 35 -52.61 28.84 -15.04
C ALA A 35 -53.33 29.49 -13.85
N GLY A 36 -52.57 29.73 -12.77
CA GLY A 36 -52.91 30.61 -11.67
C GLY A 36 -51.88 31.74 -11.59
N ASP A 37 -52.32 32.92 -11.99
CA ASP A 37 -51.72 34.23 -11.81
C ASP A 37 -51.48 34.54 -10.33
N THR A 38 -50.26 34.98 -9.94
CA THR A 38 -50.03 36.04 -8.92
C THR A 38 -48.56 36.51 -8.93
N THR A 39 -48.37 37.73 -9.42
CA THR A 39 -47.70 38.88 -8.76
C THR A 39 -46.25 38.78 -8.27
N ASP A 40 -45.45 39.69 -8.84
CA ASP A 40 -44.20 40.31 -8.39
C ASP A 40 -43.94 40.37 -6.88
N GLU A 41 -42.70 40.10 -6.46
CA GLU A 41 -41.90 41.08 -5.71
C GLU A 41 -40.40 40.92 -6.04
N ALA A 42 -39.78 42.06 -6.33
CA ALA A 42 -38.38 42.20 -6.68
C ALA A 42 -37.49 42.13 -5.44
N GLY A 43 -36.37 41.40 -5.55
CA GLY A 43 -35.32 41.34 -4.55
C GLY A 43 -33.95 41.27 -5.20
N THR A 44 -33.44 42.41 -5.65
CA THR A 44 -32.07 42.61 -6.13
C THR A 44 -31.07 42.44 -4.98
N THR A 45 -30.12 41.51 -5.11
CA THR A 45 -28.80 41.65 -4.48
C THR A 45 -27.70 41.33 -5.48
N GLN A 46 -27.02 42.41 -5.82
CA GLN A 46 -25.86 42.57 -6.67
C GLN A 46 -24.59 42.49 -5.81
N GLY A 47 -23.65 41.62 -6.17
CA GLY A 47 -22.28 41.60 -5.64
C GLY A 47 -21.38 40.88 -6.64
N SER A 48 -20.64 41.61 -7.48
CA SER A 48 -19.19 41.87 -7.34
C SER A 48 -18.40 40.57 -7.13
N GLY A 49 -17.57 40.09 -8.05
CA GLY A 49 -16.65 40.83 -8.93
C GLY A 49 -15.22 40.47 -8.53
N GLY A 50 -14.47 39.85 -9.44
CA GLY A 50 -13.08 39.42 -9.29
C GLY A 50 -12.85 38.26 -10.24
N ASP A 51 -12.58 38.49 -11.52
CA ASP A 51 -11.30 38.94 -12.08
C ASP A 51 -10.13 38.14 -11.50
N SER A 52 -9.73 37.09 -12.23
CA SER A 52 -8.45 36.44 -12.05
C SER A 52 -7.81 36.28 -13.42
N THR A 53 -6.68 36.97 -13.50
CA THR A 53 -5.84 37.26 -14.64
C THR A 53 -5.19 36.02 -15.22
N VAL A 54 -5.28 35.92 -16.55
CA VAL A 54 -4.45 35.10 -17.42
C VAL A 54 -2.97 35.41 -17.17
N THR A 55 -2.15 34.36 -17.01
CA THR A 55 -0.69 34.47 -17.13
C THR A 55 -0.25 33.50 -18.22
N GLU A 56 -0.15 34.03 -19.45
CA GLU A 56 0.60 33.40 -20.54
C GLU A 56 2.08 33.75 -20.34
N GLY A 57 2.89 32.73 -20.06
CA GLY A 57 4.34 32.82 -19.96
C GLY A 57 4.99 32.02 -21.10
N GLU A 58 5.22 32.70 -22.21
CA GLU A 58 6.02 32.26 -23.34
C GLU A 58 7.52 32.44 -23.00
N ALA A 59 8.32 31.39 -23.08
CA ALA A 59 9.77 31.51 -23.24
C ALA A 59 10.39 30.25 -23.85
N ALA A 60 10.81 30.40 -25.10
CA ALA A 60 11.69 29.52 -25.83
C ALA A 60 13.10 29.45 -25.21
N GLY A 61 13.80 28.33 -25.42
CA GLY A 61 15.26 28.35 -25.48
C GLY A 61 15.97 27.04 -25.16
N ALA A 62 16.73 26.57 -26.16
CA ALA A 62 17.98 25.80 -26.05
C ALA A 62 17.88 24.33 -25.56
N THR A 63 18.63 23.35 -26.07
CA THR A 63 19.81 23.37 -26.95
C THR A 63 19.98 21.98 -27.55
N ASP A 64 20.40 22.00 -28.81
CA ASP A 64 21.06 20.93 -29.55
C ASP A 64 22.28 20.41 -28.78
N THR A 65 22.43 19.10 -28.62
CA THR A 65 23.70 18.49 -28.22
C THR A 65 23.87 17.18 -28.98
N GLN A 66 24.63 17.28 -30.08
CA GLN A 66 25.38 16.18 -30.67
C GLN A 66 26.20 15.48 -29.58
N ASP A 67 26.06 14.17 -29.45
CA ASP A 67 27.08 13.33 -28.82
C ASP A 67 27.56 12.33 -29.87
N ASP A 68 28.80 12.54 -30.29
CA ASP A 68 29.58 11.74 -31.21
C ASP A 68 29.97 10.42 -30.52
N GLY A 69 29.95 9.34 -31.29
CA GLY A 69 29.96 7.98 -30.76
C GLY A 69 31.22 7.51 -30.05
N GLN A 70 31.10 6.32 -29.48
CA GLN A 70 32.24 5.45 -29.23
C GLN A 70 31.84 3.99 -29.42
N ASP A 71 32.23 3.46 -30.58
CA ASP A 71 32.46 2.05 -30.83
C ASP A 71 33.60 1.53 -29.94
N GLY A 72 33.44 0.33 -29.40
CA GLY A 72 34.44 -0.46 -28.67
C GLY A 72 33.78 -1.78 -28.25
N ASP A 73 33.72 -2.80 -29.10
CA ASP A 73 34.82 -3.63 -29.63
C ASP A 73 35.48 -4.48 -28.53
N ASP A 74 35.10 -5.77 -28.60
CA ASP A 74 35.94 -6.96 -28.40
C ASP A 74 36.47 -7.33 -27.00
N GLY A 75 35.71 -8.24 -26.37
CA GLY A 75 36.17 -9.63 -26.19
C GLY A 75 37.22 -9.92 -25.11
N GLN A 76 36.83 -10.74 -24.12
CA GLN A 76 37.76 -11.73 -23.57
C GLN A 76 37.05 -12.96 -23.03
N ALA A 77 37.27 -14.08 -23.71
CA ALA A 77 37.02 -15.42 -23.24
C ALA A 77 38.25 -15.93 -22.46
N GLY A 78 38.01 -16.60 -21.33
CA GLY A 78 38.96 -17.42 -20.57
C GLY A 78 38.11 -18.23 -19.60
N ASP A 79 37.87 -19.53 -19.79
CA ASP A 79 38.79 -20.68 -19.85
C ASP A 79 39.29 -21.13 -18.47
N ASP A 80 39.33 -22.45 -18.35
CA ASP A 80 39.92 -23.28 -17.30
C ASP A 80 39.14 -23.50 -16.00
N GLY A 81 38.56 -24.70 -15.92
CA GLY A 81 37.97 -25.26 -14.73
C GLY A 81 38.99 -25.74 -13.69
N GLN A 82 38.47 -26.09 -12.52
CA GLN A 82 39.19 -26.95 -11.58
C GLN A 82 38.22 -27.87 -10.87
N ALA A 83 38.43 -29.16 -11.07
CA ALA A 83 37.74 -30.25 -10.41
C ALA A 83 38.44 -30.59 -9.08
N GLY A 84 37.62 -30.94 -8.09
CA GLY A 84 37.95 -31.87 -7.01
C GLY A 84 38.57 -31.26 -5.76
N ASP A 85 37.85 -31.36 -4.64
CA ASP A 85 38.36 -32.06 -3.45
C ASP A 85 37.20 -32.44 -2.53
N GLU A 86 37.01 -33.75 -2.32
CA GLU A 86 36.09 -34.31 -1.33
C GLU A 86 36.84 -34.46 -0.01
N GLY A 87 36.78 -33.43 0.84
CA GLY A 87 37.27 -33.44 2.21
C GLY A 87 36.13 -33.51 3.21
N SER A 88 35.88 -34.69 3.76
CA SER A 88 35.04 -34.87 4.94
C SER A 88 35.77 -34.33 6.17
N ASP A 89 35.20 -33.34 6.86
CA ASP A 89 35.67 -32.95 8.19
C ASP A 89 34.45 -32.65 9.10
N GLU A 90 34.24 -33.54 10.07
CA GLU A 90 33.28 -33.39 11.16
C GLU A 90 33.91 -32.47 12.21
N GLY A 91 33.74 -31.17 12.04
CA GLY A 91 34.18 -30.14 12.98
C GLY A 91 33.01 -29.34 13.52
N SER A 92 32.34 -29.84 14.56
CA SER A 92 31.42 -29.04 15.38
C SER A 92 32.20 -28.01 16.18
N GLY A 93 32.41 -26.84 15.57
CA GLY A 93 32.91 -25.64 16.23
C GLY A 93 31.84 -24.57 16.13
N GLU A 94 31.15 -24.30 17.24
CA GLU A 94 30.44 -23.04 17.49
C GLU A 94 31.50 -21.92 17.58
N GLY A 95 32.07 -21.59 16.43
CA GLY A 95 32.89 -20.41 16.26
C GLY A 95 31.94 -19.23 16.18
N SER A 96 31.89 -18.45 17.26
CA SER A 96 31.62 -17.02 17.15
C SER A 96 32.64 -16.45 16.17
N GLY A 97 32.27 -16.48 14.89
CA GLY A 97 33.09 -16.00 13.81
C GLY A 97 33.40 -14.55 14.10
N ASP A 98 34.67 -14.29 14.33
CA ASP A 98 35.29 -12.97 14.27
C ASP A 98 34.83 -12.37 12.93
N GLY A 99 33.76 -11.59 12.99
CA GLY A 99 33.04 -11.09 11.84
C GLY A 99 33.94 -10.09 11.15
N ALA A 100 34.70 -10.57 10.17
CA ALA A 100 35.33 -9.67 9.21
C ALA A 100 34.23 -8.70 8.72
N PRO A 101 34.48 -7.39 8.76
CA PRO A 101 33.49 -6.42 8.33
C PRO A 101 33.07 -6.80 6.91
N ALA A 102 31.76 -6.97 6.69
CA ALA A 102 31.26 -7.20 5.35
C ALA A 102 31.70 -6.04 4.47
N ASP A 103 32.21 -6.32 3.28
CA ASP A 103 32.62 -5.28 2.34
C ASP A 103 31.41 -4.40 2.02
N ILE A 104 31.54 -3.10 2.28
CA ILE A 104 30.48 -2.13 2.01
C ILE A 104 30.27 -2.05 0.48
N PRO A 105 29.04 -2.27 -0.02
CA PRO A 105 28.75 -2.16 -1.45
C PRO A 105 29.06 -0.75 -1.97
N THR A 106 29.50 -0.63 -3.22
CA THR A 106 29.78 0.69 -3.84
C THR A 106 28.75 1.12 -4.89
N VAL A 107 27.82 0.23 -5.23
CA VAL A 107 26.72 0.51 -6.16
C VAL A 107 25.49 0.90 -5.34
N PRO A 108 24.84 2.06 -5.59
CA PRO A 108 23.71 2.52 -4.77
C PRO A 108 22.57 1.50 -4.61
N VAL A 109 22.24 0.77 -5.67
CA VAL A 109 21.19 -0.28 -5.62
C VAL A 109 21.59 -1.45 -4.73
N ASP A 110 22.85 -1.90 -4.83
CA ASP A 110 23.38 -2.98 -3.98
C ASP A 110 23.49 -2.52 -2.51
N TYR A 111 23.77 -1.23 -2.29
CA TYR A 111 23.80 -0.60 -0.97
C TYR A 111 22.42 -0.65 -0.30
N ALA A 112 21.37 -0.28 -1.03
CA ALA A 112 19.99 -0.39 -0.56
C ALA A 112 19.61 -1.85 -0.29
N ALA A 113 19.99 -2.78 -1.17
CA ALA A 113 19.71 -4.20 -1.00
C ALA A 113 20.39 -4.78 0.26
N ALA A 114 21.65 -4.41 0.51
CA ALA A 114 22.37 -4.83 1.71
C ALA A 114 21.68 -4.33 3.00
N LEU A 115 21.17 -3.09 3.01
CA LEU A 115 20.40 -2.57 4.14
C LEU A 115 19.10 -3.36 4.37
N VAL A 116 18.34 -3.66 3.32
CA VAL A 116 17.09 -4.43 3.43
C VAL A 116 17.35 -5.86 3.91
N VAL A 117 18.42 -6.51 3.43
CA VAL A 117 18.83 -7.84 3.90
C VAL A 117 19.24 -7.81 5.38
N ALA A 118 20.04 -6.83 5.79
CA ALA A 118 20.44 -6.65 7.19
C ALA A 118 19.23 -6.42 8.10
N TRP A 119 18.31 -5.55 7.67
CA TRP A 119 17.06 -5.29 8.38
C TRP A 119 16.17 -6.54 8.48
N GLY A 120 16.03 -7.28 7.39
CA GLY A 120 15.28 -8.55 7.37
C GLY A 120 15.85 -9.62 8.29
N ALA A 121 17.18 -9.59 8.51
CA ALA A 121 17.89 -10.48 9.44
C ALA A 121 17.92 -9.96 10.90
N GLY A 122 17.48 -8.72 11.16
CA GLY A 122 17.61 -8.08 12.47
C GLY A 122 19.05 -7.70 12.84
N ASP A 123 19.93 -7.51 11.86
CA ASP A 123 21.31 -7.10 12.07
C ASP A 123 21.43 -5.57 12.20
N HIS A 124 21.14 -5.07 13.41
CA HIS A 124 21.19 -3.64 13.70
C HIS A 124 22.56 -3.01 13.50
N ALA A 125 23.66 -3.75 13.72
CA ALA A 125 25.00 -3.21 13.54
C ALA A 125 25.26 -2.89 12.06
N THR A 126 24.88 -3.81 11.17
CA THR A 126 24.97 -3.58 9.72
C THR A 126 23.97 -2.50 9.27
N MET A 127 22.79 -2.41 9.86
CA MET A 127 21.85 -1.31 9.57
C MET A 127 22.41 0.06 9.95
N GLU A 128 23.04 0.21 11.12
CA GLU A 128 23.66 1.48 11.56
C GLU A 128 24.89 1.85 10.73
N GLN A 129 25.58 0.85 10.16
CA GLN A 129 26.67 1.05 9.23
C GLN A 129 26.19 1.53 7.85
N LEU A 130 25.07 1.00 7.34
CA LEU A 130 24.59 1.29 5.99
C LEU A 130 23.62 2.48 5.93
N GLY A 131 22.81 2.68 6.99
CA GLY A 131 21.79 3.72 7.06
C GLY A 131 22.10 4.78 8.11
N THR A 132 21.59 5.99 7.89
CA THR A 132 21.59 7.02 8.95
C THR A 132 20.72 6.58 10.13
N ALA A 133 20.94 7.19 11.30
CA ALA A 133 20.14 6.90 12.50
C ALA A 133 18.62 7.12 12.29
N GLU A 134 18.23 8.09 11.46
CA GLU A 134 16.83 8.34 11.09
C GLU A 134 16.24 7.18 10.29
N VAL A 135 17.00 6.63 9.33
CA VAL A 135 16.59 5.47 8.54
C VAL A 135 16.40 4.25 9.45
N VAL A 136 17.35 3.96 10.34
CA VAL A 136 17.23 2.84 11.28
C VAL A 136 16.01 3.00 12.19
N HIS A 137 15.73 4.23 12.64
CA HIS A 137 14.56 4.51 13.48
C HIS A 137 13.23 4.25 12.75
N ILE A 138 13.12 4.65 11.48
CA ILE A 138 11.91 4.42 10.65
C ILE A 138 11.70 2.93 10.41
N LEU A 139 12.77 2.19 10.11
CA LEU A 139 12.71 0.76 9.81
C LEU A 139 12.35 -0.09 11.05
N GLY A 140 12.83 0.30 12.23
CA GLY A 140 12.59 -0.45 13.47
C GLY A 140 13.02 -1.92 13.38
N ASP A 141 12.36 -2.79 14.14
CA ASP A 141 12.69 -4.22 14.25
C ASP A 141 11.93 -5.11 13.23
N GLY A 142 11.17 -4.51 12.30
CA GLY A 142 10.10 -5.17 11.55
C GLY A 142 10.46 -5.75 10.17
N GLY A 143 11.73 -5.89 9.82
CA GLY A 143 12.15 -6.19 8.44
C GLY A 143 11.57 -7.47 7.87
N GLY A 144 11.88 -8.62 8.46
CA GLY A 144 11.48 -9.91 7.87
C GLY A 144 12.09 -10.18 6.47
N PRO A 145 11.94 -11.41 5.95
CA PRO A 145 12.70 -11.85 4.76
C PRO A 145 12.01 -11.58 3.41
N ASN A 146 10.78 -11.06 3.40
CA ASN A 146 9.89 -11.14 2.24
C ASN A 146 9.91 -9.90 1.32
N TRP A 147 11.03 -9.19 1.20
CA TRP A 147 11.13 -7.98 0.39
C TRP A 147 11.65 -8.24 -1.03
N GLU A 148 10.92 -7.74 -2.04
CA GLU A 148 11.31 -7.77 -3.44
C GLU A 148 11.51 -6.35 -3.97
N GLN A 149 12.59 -6.12 -4.71
CA GLN A 149 12.81 -4.84 -5.39
C GLN A 149 11.84 -4.70 -6.57
N VAL A 150 11.02 -3.66 -6.56
CA VAL A 150 10.02 -3.39 -7.61
C VAL A 150 10.40 -2.22 -8.52
N GLY A 151 11.40 -1.42 -8.14
CA GLY A 151 11.89 -0.33 -8.97
C GLY A 151 13.15 0.34 -8.45
N SER A 152 13.80 1.08 -9.33
CA SER A 152 14.90 2.00 -8.99
C SER A 152 14.86 3.17 -9.94
N ASP A 153 15.02 4.38 -9.40
CA ASP A 153 15.13 5.61 -10.18
C ASP A 153 16.40 6.36 -9.78
N GLY A 154 17.32 6.48 -10.74
CA GLY A 154 18.60 7.15 -10.55
C GLY A 154 18.51 8.61 -10.95
N ALA A 155 18.76 9.51 -10.00
CA ALA A 155 18.83 10.95 -10.25
C ALA A 155 20.24 11.50 -10.01
N ALA A 156 20.47 12.76 -10.41
CA ALA A 156 21.71 13.45 -10.10
C ALA A 156 21.88 13.57 -8.57
N GLY A 157 22.90 12.89 -8.03
CA GLY A 157 23.26 12.91 -6.61
C GLY A 157 22.65 11.81 -5.75
N SER A 158 21.54 11.18 -6.16
CA SER A 158 20.95 10.10 -5.38
C SER A 158 20.18 9.09 -6.21
N THR A 159 20.08 7.86 -5.73
CA THR A 159 19.26 6.80 -6.30
C THR A 159 18.14 6.45 -5.33
N SER A 160 16.90 6.43 -5.81
CA SER A 160 15.75 5.94 -5.05
C SER A 160 15.49 4.48 -5.43
N VAL A 161 15.34 3.60 -4.45
CA VAL A 161 15.05 2.17 -4.65
C VAL A 161 13.78 1.80 -3.91
N THR A 162 12.85 1.15 -4.59
CA THR A 162 11.57 0.75 -4.02
C THR A 162 11.50 -0.76 -3.88
N TYR A 163 11.11 -1.20 -2.69
CA TYR A 163 10.85 -2.59 -2.34
C TYR A 163 9.37 -2.77 -1.99
N ARG A 164 8.86 -3.97 -2.24
CA ARG A 164 7.54 -4.42 -1.80
C ARG A 164 7.69 -5.69 -0.98
N ASN A 165 7.04 -5.74 0.18
CA ASN A 165 6.91 -6.97 0.94
C ASN A 165 5.90 -7.88 0.24
N THR A 166 6.32 -9.06 -0.15
CA THR A 166 5.51 -10.03 -0.91
C THR A 166 4.47 -10.75 -0.06
N GLU A 167 4.56 -10.68 1.27
CA GLU A 167 3.60 -11.26 2.21
C GLU A 167 2.56 -10.23 2.66
N SER A 168 3.00 -9.06 3.12
CA SER A 168 2.09 -8.02 3.64
C SER A 168 1.62 -7.03 2.57
N GLY A 169 2.35 -6.88 1.46
CA GLY A 169 2.10 -5.87 0.43
C GLY A 169 2.72 -4.49 0.73
N ASP A 170 3.34 -4.31 1.90
CA ASP A 170 3.95 -3.05 2.34
C ASP A 170 5.00 -2.57 1.34
N THR A 171 5.21 -1.26 1.25
CA THR A 171 6.24 -0.68 0.39
C THR A 171 7.29 0.08 1.20
N LEU A 172 8.53 -0.06 0.78
CA LEU A 172 9.67 0.65 1.34
C LEU A 172 10.41 1.36 0.22
N ALA A 173 10.50 2.69 0.29
CA ALA A 173 11.34 3.48 -0.60
C ALA A 173 12.58 3.97 0.16
N LEU A 174 13.76 3.65 -0.35
CA LEU A 174 15.05 4.07 0.18
C LEU A 174 15.71 5.07 -0.76
N ARG A 175 16.32 6.11 -0.20
CA ARG A 175 17.15 7.04 -0.96
C ARG A 175 18.61 6.88 -0.56
N VAL A 176 19.45 6.61 -1.55
CA VAL A 176 20.89 6.41 -1.39
C VAL A 176 21.63 7.61 -2.00
N ASP A 177 22.57 8.19 -1.26
CA ASP A 177 23.48 9.21 -1.78
C ASP A 177 24.53 8.55 -2.69
N ASN A 178 24.57 8.95 -3.96
CA ASN A 178 25.41 8.27 -4.95
C ASN A 178 26.90 8.49 -4.72
N ALA A 179 27.29 9.66 -4.18
CA ALA A 179 28.68 9.99 -3.93
C ALA A 179 29.21 9.19 -2.74
N ALA A 180 28.48 9.19 -1.62
CA ALA A 180 28.82 8.42 -0.43
C ALA A 180 28.88 6.91 -0.75
N ALA A 181 27.89 6.37 -1.49
CA ALA A 181 27.90 4.96 -1.88
C ALA A 181 29.11 4.62 -2.77
N SER A 182 29.41 5.44 -3.79
CA SER A 182 30.53 5.16 -4.71
C SER A 182 31.91 5.22 -4.03
N GLU A 183 32.02 5.99 -2.95
CA GLU A 183 33.22 6.07 -2.10
C GLU A 183 33.31 4.92 -1.08
N GLY A 184 32.28 4.07 -0.97
CA GLY A 184 32.18 3.04 0.07
C GLY A 184 32.03 3.64 1.46
N ALA A 185 31.51 4.86 1.58
CA ALA A 185 31.27 5.51 2.85
C ALA A 185 30.14 4.80 3.61
N GLU A 186 30.22 4.82 4.93
CA GLU A 186 29.14 4.39 5.81
C GLU A 186 27.94 5.36 5.69
N GLN A 187 26.75 4.86 5.99
CA GLN A 187 25.51 5.64 6.09
C GLN A 187 25.08 6.32 4.77
N ALA A 188 25.36 5.66 3.63
CA ALA A 188 24.96 6.19 2.32
C ALA A 188 23.43 6.15 2.11
N VAL A 189 22.67 5.35 2.86
CA VAL A 189 21.21 5.40 2.84
C VAL A 189 20.73 6.53 3.76
N VAL A 190 20.30 7.63 3.15
CA VAL A 190 20.03 8.90 3.84
C VAL A 190 18.55 9.11 4.16
N GLN A 191 17.64 8.41 3.48
CA GLN A 191 16.20 8.54 3.71
C GLN A 191 15.50 7.19 3.52
N ALA A 192 14.46 6.96 4.33
CA ALA A 192 13.53 5.84 4.19
C ALA A 192 12.10 6.37 4.26
N LYS A 193 11.22 5.81 3.43
CA LYS A 193 9.77 5.97 3.54
C LYS A 193 9.16 4.57 3.56
N TYR A 194 8.58 4.21 4.70
CA TYR A 194 7.82 2.98 4.87
C TYR A 194 6.32 3.30 4.73
N THR A 195 5.60 2.49 3.97
CA THR A 195 4.16 2.63 3.74
C THR A 195 3.52 1.27 3.90
N VAL A 196 2.55 1.12 4.80
CA VAL A 196 1.84 -0.15 4.98
C VAL A 196 0.94 -0.37 3.77
N ALA A 197 0.75 -1.63 3.38
CA ALA A 197 -0.26 -1.97 2.38
C ALA A 197 -1.61 -1.40 2.78
N GLY A 198 -2.25 -0.67 1.86
CA GLY A 198 -3.52 0.00 2.11
C GLY A 198 -3.40 1.39 2.75
N ASP A 199 -2.20 1.93 3.04
CA ASP A 199 -2.02 3.34 3.44
C ASP A 199 -2.22 4.33 2.27
N GLU A 200 -1.99 3.90 1.01
CA GLU A 200 -2.05 4.78 -0.18
C GLU A 200 -3.42 4.82 -0.86
N GLU A 201 -4.38 3.97 -0.46
CA GLU A 201 -5.76 4.15 -0.91
C GLU A 201 -6.42 5.24 -0.07
N ASP A 202 -6.93 6.27 -0.75
CA ASP A 202 -7.86 7.23 -0.15
C ASP A 202 -9.01 6.42 0.44
N LEU A 203 -9.14 6.45 1.77
CA LEU A 203 -10.23 5.77 2.45
C LEU A 203 -11.56 6.33 1.92
N PRO A 204 -12.58 5.49 1.68
CA PRO A 204 -13.84 5.95 1.14
C PRO A 204 -14.43 7.06 2.02
N THR A 205 -14.75 8.22 1.45
CA THR A 205 -15.28 9.34 2.26
C THR A 205 -16.76 9.22 2.59
N GLU A 206 -17.47 8.27 1.98
CA GLU A 206 -18.88 8.00 2.27
C GLU A 206 -19.00 6.93 3.37
N PRO A 207 -19.74 7.16 4.47
CA PRO A 207 -19.79 6.25 5.61
C PRO A 207 -20.19 4.80 5.29
N ALA A 208 -21.15 4.60 4.38
CA ALA A 208 -21.55 3.26 3.95
C ALA A 208 -20.44 2.55 3.17
N ALA A 209 -19.79 3.26 2.24
CA ALA A 209 -18.65 2.74 1.50
C ALA A 209 -17.44 2.47 2.40
N TYR A 210 -17.23 3.28 3.45
CA TYR A 210 -16.20 3.06 4.46
C TYR A 210 -16.46 1.74 5.21
N ALA A 211 -17.70 1.48 5.64
CA ALA A 211 -18.06 0.20 6.26
C ALA A 211 -17.86 -0.99 5.30
N ASP A 212 -18.25 -0.84 4.03
CA ASP A 212 -18.09 -1.90 3.03
C ASP A 212 -16.63 -2.26 2.81
N ALA A 213 -15.77 -1.25 2.68
CA ALA A 213 -14.32 -1.45 2.55
C ALA A 213 -13.72 -2.13 3.79
N LEU A 214 -14.17 -1.81 5.01
CA LEU A 214 -13.74 -2.52 6.22
C LEU A 214 -14.15 -4.01 6.17
N VAL A 215 -15.38 -4.33 5.79
CA VAL A 215 -15.87 -5.72 5.72
C VAL A 215 -15.13 -6.52 4.64
N VAL A 216 -14.84 -5.90 3.50
CA VAL A 216 -14.02 -6.51 2.44
C VAL A 216 -12.60 -6.78 2.93
N ALA A 217 -11.94 -5.79 3.56
CA ALA A 217 -10.60 -5.93 4.11
C ALA A 217 -10.54 -7.03 5.19
N TRP A 218 -11.55 -7.07 6.07
CA TRP A 218 -11.69 -8.09 7.09
C TRP A 218 -11.87 -9.49 6.49
N GLY A 219 -12.68 -9.62 5.43
CA GLY A 219 -12.84 -10.89 4.71
C GLY A 219 -11.64 -11.32 3.90
N ALA A 220 -10.81 -10.38 3.46
CA ALA A 220 -9.52 -10.64 2.83
C ALA A 220 -8.39 -10.91 3.84
N SER A 221 -8.66 -10.83 5.15
CA SER A 221 -7.66 -10.94 6.23
C SER A 221 -6.56 -9.85 6.16
N GLU A 222 -6.90 -8.66 5.66
CA GLU A 222 -6.00 -7.51 5.55
C GLU A 222 -5.93 -6.73 6.86
N GLN A 223 -5.28 -7.30 7.87
CA GLN A 223 -5.30 -6.78 9.25
C GLN A 223 -4.74 -5.35 9.39
N GLY A 224 -3.81 -4.95 8.50
CA GLY A 224 -3.32 -3.57 8.45
C GLY A 224 -4.42 -2.57 8.11
N LEU A 225 -5.17 -2.84 7.03
CA LEU A 225 -6.28 -1.99 6.60
C LEU A 225 -7.45 -2.03 7.60
N VAL A 226 -7.75 -3.20 8.17
CA VAL A 226 -8.76 -3.33 9.25
C VAL A 226 -8.38 -2.46 10.46
N SER A 227 -7.12 -2.50 10.90
CA SER A 227 -6.63 -1.70 12.04
C SER A 227 -6.56 -0.21 11.74
N ARG A 228 -6.39 0.16 10.46
CA ARG A 228 -6.46 1.54 9.99
C ARG A 228 -7.89 2.07 9.97
N MET A 229 -8.86 1.26 9.54
CA MET A 229 -10.24 1.68 9.34
C MET A 229 -11.11 1.60 10.62
N ALA A 230 -10.74 0.72 11.55
CA ALA A 230 -11.52 0.46 12.75
C ALA A 230 -10.75 0.76 14.03
N THR A 231 -11.47 1.20 15.06
CA THR A 231 -10.88 1.34 16.40
C THR A 231 -10.43 -0.03 16.95
N PRO A 232 -9.44 -0.08 17.87
CA PRO A 232 -8.96 -1.35 18.42
C PRO A 232 -10.04 -2.23 19.07
N GLU A 233 -11.09 -1.61 19.63
CA GLU A 233 -12.23 -2.34 20.20
C GLU A 233 -13.03 -3.07 19.11
N VAL A 234 -13.28 -2.41 17.97
CA VAL A 234 -13.94 -3.03 16.81
C VAL A 234 -13.09 -4.16 16.24
N VAL A 235 -11.78 -3.96 16.07
CA VAL A 235 -10.86 -5.02 15.59
C VAL A 235 -10.93 -6.25 16.50
N HIS A 236 -10.99 -6.05 17.81
CA HIS A 236 -11.11 -7.14 18.77
C HIS A 236 -12.43 -7.91 18.63
N ILE A 237 -13.54 -7.21 18.39
CA ILE A 237 -14.86 -7.82 18.18
C ILE A 237 -14.92 -8.62 16.88
N LEU A 238 -14.36 -8.07 15.80
CA LEU A 238 -14.33 -8.73 14.49
C LEU A 238 -13.48 -10.00 14.50
N GLY A 239 -12.32 -9.98 15.17
CA GLY A 239 -11.41 -11.13 15.22
C GLY A 239 -11.04 -11.65 13.82
N ASP A 240 -10.82 -12.96 13.69
CA ASP A 240 -10.40 -13.61 12.44
C ASP A 240 -11.58 -14.07 11.55
N GLY A 241 -12.81 -13.68 11.87
CA GLY A 241 -14.05 -14.29 11.34
C GLY A 241 -14.55 -13.79 9.98
N GLY A 242 -13.77 -13.01 9.24
CA GLY A 242 -14.29 -12.11 8.20
C GLY A 242 -14.81 -12.71 6.90
N GLY A 243 -14.83 -14.04 6.75
CA GLY A 243 -15.00 -14.76 5.46
C GLY A 243 -16.01 -14.18 4.44
N PRO A 244 -15.92 -14.57 3.15
CA PRO A 244 -16.44 -13.80 2.00
C PRO A 244 -17.97 -13.70 1.86
N ASN A 245 -18.75 -14.15 2.84
CA ASN A 245 -20.19 -14.39 2.74
C ASN A 245 -21.05 -13.29 3.38
N TRP A 246 -20.46 -12.13 3.68
CA TRP A 246 -21.17 -10.97 4.23
C TRP A 246 -21.83 -10.15 3.14
N GLU A 247 -23.12 -9.88 3.28
CA GLU A 247 -23.90 -9.01 2.39
C GLU A 247 -24.49 -7.85 3.18
N GLN A 248 -24.39 -6.63 2.64
CA GLN A 248 -25.02 -5.46 3.25
C GLN A 248 -26.54 -5.55 3.12
N THR A 249 -27.25 -5.51 4.25
CA THR A 249 -28.72 -5.59 4.30
C THR A 249 -29.39 -4.26 4.60
N GLY A 250 -28.65 -3.27 5.11
CA GLY A 250 -29.16 -1.93 5.35
C GLY A 250 -28.09 -0.91 5.73
N ALA A 251 -28.42 0.36 5.52
CA ALA A 251 -27.62 1.50 5.97
C ALA A 251 -28.57 2.61 6.44
N GLU A 252 -28.44 3.01 7.71
CA GLU A 252 -29.27 4.03 8.35
C GLU A 252 -28.41 5.18 8.83
N GLY A 253 -28.52 6.33 8.14
CA GLY A 253 -27.84 7.56 8.53
C GLY A 253 -28.52 8.23 9.72
N ALA A 254 -27.74 8.58 10.74
CA ALA A 254 -28.15 9.36 11.89
C ALA A 254 -27.31 10.66 12.01
N ALA A 255 -27.67 11.52 12.96
CA ALA A 255 -26.92 12.74 13.23
C ALA A 255 -25.52 12.40 13.80
N GLY A 256 -24.50 12.48 12.94
CA GLY A 256 -23.09 12.26 13.30
C GLY A 256 -22.57 10.85 13.11
N SER A 257 -23.43 9.85 12.85
CA SER A 257 -22.99 8.50 12.55
C SER A 257 -23.91 7.80 11.56
N THR A 258 -23.40 6.78 10.89
CA THR A 258 -24.18 5.88 10.03
C THR A 258 -24.06 4.47 10.57
N TYR A 259 -25.19 3.78 10.71
CA TYR A 259 -25.23 2.37 11.07
C TYR A 259 -25.38 1.53 9.82
N VAL A 260 -24.50 0.56 9.63
CA VAL A 260 -24.52 -0.33 8.46
C VAL A 260 -24.65 -1.75 8.95
N THR A 261 -25.62 -2.49 8.43
CA THR A 261 -25.91 -3.86 8.83
C THR A 261 -25.56 -4.82 7.71
N TYR A 262 -24.91 -5.91 8.09
CA TYR A 262 -24.51 -7.01 7.23
C TYR A 262 -25.10 -8.32 7.76
N GLU A 263 -25.40 -9.23 6.86
CA GLU A 263 -25.81 -10.59 7.17
C GLU A 263 -24.84 -11.57 6.50
N ASN A 264 -24.37 -12.56 7.25
CA ASN A 264 -23.57 -13.63 6.70
C ASN A 264 -24.51 -14.69 6.11
N SER A 265 -24.47 -14.86 4.79
CA SER A 265 -25.37 -15.77 4.07
C SER A 265 -25.18 -17.26 4.39
N GLU A 266 -24.05 -17.66 4.98
CA GLU A 266 -23.79 -19.04 5.39
C GLU A 266 -24.26 -19.33 6.81
N SER A 267 -23.95 -18.45 7.77
CA SER A 267 -24.28 -18.67 9.18
C SER A 267 -25.59 -18.04 9.63
N GLY A 268 -26.06 -17.00 8.93
CA GLY A 268 -27.15 -16.15 9.38
C GLY A 268 -26.74 -15.15 10.47
N ASP A 269 -25.45 -15.01 10.75
CA ASP A 269 -24.93 -14.03 11.72
C ASP A 269 -25.16 -12.61 11.19
N VAL A 270 -25.48 -11.70 12.10
CA VAL A 270 -25.72 -10.29 11.79
C VAL A 270 -24.62 -9.43 12.41
N LEU A 271 -24.01 -8.56 11.60
CA LEU A 271 -23.01 -7.59 12.02
C LEU A 271 -23.57 -6.19 11.79
N THR A 272 -23.57 -5.36 12.83
CA THR A 272 -23.89 -3.93 12.72
C THR A 272 -22.66 -3.11 13.06
N LEU A 273 -22.27 -2.22 12.13
CA LEU A 273 -21.16 -1.30 12.28
C LEU A 273 -21.66 0.12 12.47
N ARG A 274 -21.07 0.88 13.41
CA ARG A 274 -21.28 2.32 13.54
C ARG A 274 -20.08 3.08 12.99
N VAL A 275 -20.32 3.90 11.98
CA VAL A 275 -19.32 4.75 11.34
C VAL A 275 -19.52 6.19 11.78
N ASP A 276 -18.45 6.87 12.22
CA ASP A 276 -18.45 8.31 12.46
C ASP A 276 -18.42 9.07 11.13
N ASN A 277 -19.45 9.88 10.87
CA ASN A 277 -19.60 10.53 9.57
C ASN A 277 -18.54 11.60 9.33
N ALA A 278 -18.09 12.29 10.39
CA ALA A 278 -17.10 13.36 10.26
C ALA A 278 -15.73 12.78 9.95
N THR A 279 -15.29 11.78 10.71
CA THR A 279 -14.03 11.07 10.48
C THR A 279 -14.00 10.41 9.11
N ALA A 280 -15.08 9.72 8.70
CA ALA A 280 -15.16 9.12 7.37
C ALA A 280 -15.08 10.17 6.26
N SER A 281 -15.81 11.29 6.38
CA SER A 281 -15.82 12.35 5.35
C SER A 281 -14.46 13.03 5.16
N GLU A 282 -13.61 12.99 6.17
CA GLU A 282 -12.23 13.49 6.11
C GLU A 282 -11.26 12.47 5.48
N GLY A 283 -11.71 11.24 5.19
CA GLY A 283 -10.85 10.14 4.76
C GLY A 283 -9.88 9.70 5.86
N ALA A 284 -10.22 9.98 7.12
CA ALA A 284 -9.36 9.71 8.25
C ALA A 284 -9.47 8.25 8.71
N ASP A 285 -8.42 7.81 9.40
CA ASP A 285 -8.34 6.49 10.01
C ASP A 285 -9.39 6.35 11.13
N GLN A 286 -9.77 5.10 11.40
CA GLN A 286 -10.60 4.67 12.53
C GLN A 286 -12.01 5.28 12.56
N ALA A 287 -12.62 5.50 11.40
CA ALA A 287 -14.00 5.97 11.33
C ALA A 287 -15.02 4.93 11.83
N VAL A 288 -14.69 3.63 11.83
CA VAL A 288 -15.55 2.60 12.41
C VAL A 288 -15.28 2.46 13.91
N VAL A 289 -16.24 2.94 14.69
CA VAL A 289 -16.07 3.20 16.13
C VAL A 289 -16.84 2.21 17.02
N GLU A 290 -17.73 1.40 16.44
CA GLU A 290 -18.49 0.38 17.16
C GLU A 290 -18.86 -0.77 16.23
N ALA A 291 -18.88 -1.98 16.77
CA ALA A 291 -19.37 -3.17 16.09
C ALA A 291 -20.22 -3.98 17.07
N THR A 292 -21.38 -4.43 16.61
CA THR A 292 -22.24 -5.36 17.33
C THR A 292 -22.42 -6.61 16.49
N TYR A 293 -22.24 -7.77 17.13
CA TYR A 293 -22.36 -9.07 16.49
C TYR A 293 -23.50 -9.86 17.13
N GLU A 294 -24.48 -10.24 16.34
CA GLU A 294 -25.63 -11.03 16.78
C GLU A 294 -25.59 -12.41 16.10
N MET A 295 -25.49 -13.45 16.93
CA MET A 295 -25.65 -14.84 16.48
C MET A 295 -27.14 -15.21 16.55
N PRO A 296 -27.67 -15.96 15.56
CA PRO A 296 -29.08 -16.35 15.52
C PRO A 296 -29.52 -17.28 16.67
#